data_AF-A0AAI8D002-F1
#
_entry.id   AF-A0AAI8D002-F1
#
_cell.length_a   1.000
_cell.length_b   1.000
_cell.length_c   1.000
_cell.angle_alpha   90.00
_cell.angle_beta   90.00
_cell.angle_gamma   90.00
#
_symmetry.space_group_name_H-M   'P 1'
#
loop_
_entity.id
_entity.type
_entity.pdbx_description
1 polymer ?
#
loop_
_entity_poly.entity_id
_entity_poly.type
_entity_poly.pdbx_seq_one_letter_code
_entity_poly.pdbx_strand_id
1 'polypeptide(L)'
;MDEFWVFGYGSLMWNPGFPYEERVLARLGGYRRSLCVRSYVHRGTEERPGLVLGLDRGGSCKGVAFRVAPSSWQSTVDYLRERELVTSVYLERHVRTTLADGRSVRALTYVIDRAHPQYAGAVTVEEAAQIVEGAVGRSGPNPVYVANTVAHLREIGIRDHWLESVASAITANGA
;
A
#
# COMPACT_ATOMS: atom_id res chain seq x y z
N MET A 1 -9.45 -24.81 -6.05
CA MET A 1 -9.65 -24.00 -4.83
C MET A 1 -8.56 -22.93 -4.83
N ASP A 2 -8.87 -21.78 -5.41
CA ASP A 2 -8.00 -20.59 -5.48
C ASP A 2 -8.25 -19.69 -4.26
N GLU A 3 -8.26 -20.30 -3.09
CA GLU A 3 -8.71 -19.70 -1.83
C GLU A 3 -7.51 -19.42 -0.90
N PHE A 4 -7.69 -18.50 0.05
CA PHE A 4 -6.70 -18.10 1.07
C PHE A 4 -5.46 -17.37 0.57
N TRP A 5 -5.63 -16.46 -0.40
CA TRP A 5 -4.56 -15.56 -0.82
C TRP A 5 -4.69 -14.18 -0.19
N VAL A 6 -3.57 -13.54 0.12
CA VAL A 6 -3.50 -12.12 0.51
C VAL A 6 -2.69 -11.36 -0.53
N PHE A 7 -3.22 -10.26 -1.05
CA PHE A 7 -2.48 -9.35 -1.94
C PHE A 7 -1.97 -8.14 -1.18
N GLY A 8 -0.66 -8.04 -1.06
CA GLY A 8 0.06 -6.90 -0.51
C GLY A 8 0.53 -5.94 -1.60
N TYR A 9 0.37 -4.64 -1.36
CA TYR A 9 0.81 -3.58 -2.27
C TYR A 9 1.67 -2.51 -1.58
N GLY A 10 1.86 -2.60 -0.27
CA GLY A 10 2.70 -1.70 0.54
C GLY A 10 3.52 -2.51 1.53
N SER A 11 3.50 -2.11 2.81
CA SER A 11 4.31 -2.73 3.87
C SER A 11 4.17 -4.25 3.98
N LEU A 12 3.01 -4.82 3.65
CA LEU A 12 2.80 -6.27 3.65
C LEU A 12 3.75 -7.04 2.70
N MET A 13 4.29 -6.40 1.66
CA MET A 13 5.16 -7.07 0.69
C MET A 13 6.53 -7.47 1.26
N TRP A 14 7.01 -6.74 2.27
CA TRP A 14 8.30 -6.97 2.94
C TRP A 14 8.17 -7.22 4.45
N ASN A 15 7.05 -6.84 5.06
CA ASN A 15 6.72 -7.15 6.44
C ASN A 15 5.28 -7.71 6.53
N PRO A 16 5.05 -8.96 6.09
CA PRO A 16 3.72 -9.56 6.08
C PRO A 16 3.16 -9.76 7.49
N GLY A 17 3.97 -10.25 8.43
CA GLY A 17 3.55 -10.44 9.82
C GLY A 17 2.65 -11.66 10.08
N PHE A 18 2.47 -12.53 9.08
CA PHE A 18 1.68 -13.76 9.17
C PHE A 18 2.38 -14.91 8.40
N PRO A 19 2.08 -16.18 8.71
CA PRO A 19 2.67 -17.33 8.01
C PRO A 19 2.07 -17.51 6.61
N TYR A 20 2.91 -17.90 5.64
CA TYR A 20 2.50 -18.18 4.27
C TYR A 20 3.25 -19.38 3.67
N GLU A 21 2.59 -20.10 2.78
CA GLU A 21 3.12 -21.28 2.07
C GLU A 21 3.80 -20.88 0.74
N GLU A 22 3.27 -19.85 0.09
CA GLU A 22 3.80 -19.33 -1.18
C GLU A 22 3.86 -17.80 -1.13
N ARG A 23 4.88 -17.23 -1.79
CA ARG A 23 5.04 -15.79 -2.02
C ARG A 23 5.37 -15.57 -3.50
N VAL A 24 4.47 -14.91 -4.22
CA VAL A 24 4.56 -14.77 -5.68
C VAL A 24 4.32 -13.31 -6.07
N LEU A 25 5.15 -12.77 -6.97
CA LEU A 25 4.85 -11.47 -7.59
C LEU A 25 3.48 -11.54 -8.29
N ALA A 26 2.71 -10.48 -8.19
CA ALA A 26 1.34 -10.49 -8.66
C ALA A 26 0.90 -9.13 -9.21
N ARG A 27 -0.14 -9.14 -10.03
CA ARG A 27 -0.76 -7.96 -10.61
C ARG A 27 -2.25 -7.94 -10.29
N LEU A 28 -2.71 -6.81 -9.76
CA LEU A 28 -4.11 -6.50 -9.54
C LEU A 28 -4.58 -5.47 -10.58
N GLY A 29 -5.58 -5.82 -11.37
CA GLY A 29 -6.23 -4.90 -12.31
C GLY A 29 -7.33 -4.06 -11.64
N GLY A 30 -7.61 -2.87 -12.18
CA GLY A 30 -8.69 -2.00 -11.70
C GLY A 30 -8.35 -1.16 -10.47
N TYR A 31 -7.14 -1.33 -9.92
CA TYR A 31 -6.61 -0.53 -8.81
C TYR A 31 -5.18 -0.08 -9.10
N ARG A 32 -4.80 1.09 -8.58
CA ARG A 32 -3.45 1.64 -8.63
C ARG A 32 -2.94 1.85 -7.22
N ARG A 33 -1.63 1.68 -7.03
CA ARG A 33 -0.94 2.18 -5.84
C ARG A 33 -0.91 3.71 -5.90
N SER A 34 -1.25 4.38 -4.81
CA SER A 34 -1.26 5.85 -4.74
C SER A 34 -0.98 6.31 -3.31
N LEU A 35 -0.35 7.48 -3.16
CA LEU A 35 -0.28 8.19 -1.87
C LEU A 35 -1.62 8.90 -1.60
N CYS A 36 -2.69 8.13 -1.42
CA CYS A 36 -4.07 8.65 -1.37
C CYS A 36 -4.69 8.64 0.04
N VAL A 37 -3.89 8.43 1.09
CA VAL A 37 -4.35 8.36 2.47
C VAL A 37 -3.66 9.40 3.32
N ARG A 38 -4.43 10.31 3.93
CA ARG A 38 -3.93 11.30 4.90
C ARG A 38 -3.56 10.60 6.21
N SER A 39 -2.30 10.72 6.61
CA SER A 39 -1.78 10.19 7.88
C SER A 39 -1.67 11.28 8.92
N TYR A 40 -2.51 11.22 9.95
CA TYR A 40 -2.55 12.20 11.04
C TYR A 40 -1.71 11.82 12.27
N VAL A 41 -1.13 10.63 12.29
CA VAL A 41 -0.41 10.11 13.47
C VAL A 41 0.97 9.58 13.12
N HIS A 42 1.07 8.69 12.13
CA HIS A 42 2.31 7.96 11.88
C HIS A 42 3.28 8.74 11.01
N ARG A 43 2.78 9.43 9.97
CA ARG A 43 3.60 10.16 8.99
C ARG A 43 3.26 11.64 8.89
N GLY A 44 2.41 12.15 9.77
CA GLY A 44 2.07 13.56 9.91
C GLY A 44 1.29 13.80 11.21
N THR A 45 0.70 14.99 11.32
CA THR A 45 -0.23 15.39 12.40
C THR A 45 -1.58 15.78 11.81
N GLU A 46 -2.57 16.15 12.64
CA GLU A 46 -3.85 16.68 12.13
C GLU A 46 -3.65 18.03 11.40
N GLU A 47 -2.77 18.89 11.89
CA GLU A 47 -2.48 20.20 11.31
C GLU A 47 -1.62 20.09 10.05
N ARG A 48 -0.70 19.12 10.02
CA ARG A 48 0.18 18.86 8.87
C ARG A 48 0.17 17.36 8.53
N PRO A 49 -0.89 16.89 7.85
CA PRO A 49 -1.02 15.50 7.49
C PRO A 49 0.07 15.05 6.54
N GLY A 50 0.52 13.81 6.74
CA GLY A 50 1.32 13.10 5.76
C GLY A 50 0.45 12.39 4.72
N LEU A 51 1.09 11.81 3.70
CA LEU A 51 0.48 10.86 2.78
C LEU A 51 1.10 9.47 2.91
N VAL A 52 0.24 8.46 2.96
CA VAL A 52 0.62 7.04 2.94
C VAL A 52 -0.10 6.30 1.82
N LEU A 53 0.41 5.11 1.50
CA LEU A 53 -0.10 4.30 0.39
C LEU A 53 -1.53 3.81 0.63
N GLY A 54 -2.33 3.82 -0.43
CA GLY A 54 -3.56 3.04 -0.55
C GLY A 54 -3.68 2.43 -1.96
N LEU A 55 -4.60 1.48 -2.12
CA LEU A 55 -5.08 1.05 -3.43
C LEU A 55 -6.31 1.86 -3.81
N ASP A 56 -6.16 2.72 -4.80
CA ASP A 56 -7.25 3.54 -5.33
C ASP A 56 -7.77 2.99 -6.67
N ARG A 57 -9.01 3.31 -7.04
CA ARG A 57 -9.62 2.78 -8.27
C ARG A 57 -8.92 3.31 -9.53
N GLY A 58 -8.70 2.40 -10.48
CA GLY A 58 -8.18 2.65 -11.83
C GLY A 58 -6.80 2.05 -12.06
N GLY A 59 -6.44 1.80 -13.32
CA GLY A 59 -5.12 1.31 -13.71
C GLY A 59 -4.83 -0.13 -13.28
N SER A 60 -3.59 -0.38 -12.87
CA SER A 60 -3.16 -1.69 -12.34
C SER A 60 -2.03 -1.52 -11.35
N CYS A 61 -1.97 -2.40 -10.35
CA CYS A 61 -0.94 -2.41 -9.32
C CYS A 61 -0.15 -3.71 -9.37
N LYS A 62 1.18 -3.61 -9.40
CA LYS A 62 2.08 -4.74 -9.14
C LYS A 62 2.31 -4.85 -7.65
N GLY A 63 2.18 -6.03 -7.08
CA GLY A 63 2.40 -6.31 -5.67
C GLY A 63 2.88 -7.74 -5.45
N VAL A 64 2.61 -8.27 -4.27
CA VAL A 64 2.95 -9.64 -3.88
C VAL A 64 1.70 -10.34 -3.40
N ALA A 65 1.45 -11.55 -3.89
CA ALA A 65 0.42 -12.43 -3.39
C ALA A 65 1.05 -13.49 -2.47
N PHE A 66 0.44 -13.70 -1.31
CA PHE A 66 0.84 -14.68 -0.31
C PHE A 66 -0.26 -15.74 -0.21
N ARG A 67 0.10 -17.01 -0.36
CA ARG A 67 -0.82 -18.13 -0.08
C ARG A 67 -0.72 -18.48 1.38
N VAL A 68 -1.85 -18.56 2.06
CA VAL A 68 -1.92 -18.89 3.49
C VAL A 68 -2.54 -20.27 3.65
N ALA A 69 -1.97 -21.08 4.53
CA ALA A 69 -2.54 -22.38 4.87
C ALA A 69 -3.96 -22.21 5.42
N PRO A 70 -4.93 -23.08 5.09
CA PRO A 70 -6.29 -22.98 5.61
C PRO A 70 -6.36 -22.90 7.15
N SER A 71 -5.47 -23.62 7.85
CA SER A 71 -5.38 -23.62 9.32
C SER A 71 -4.90 -22.29 9.91
N SER A 72 -4.23 -21.44 9.13
CA SER A 72 -3.75 -20.11 9.54
C SER A 72 -4.56 -18.96 8.95
N TRP A 73 -5.56 -19.25 8.12
CA TRP A 73 -6.30 -18.22 7.42
C TRP A 73 -7.02 -17.27 8.38
N GLN A 74 -7.79 -17.81 9.32
CA GLN A 74 -8.60 -16.99 10.23
C GLN A 74 -7.73 -16.05 11.07
N SER A 75 -6.66 -16.57 11.69
CA SER A 75 -5.73 -15.74 12.46
C SER A 75 -5.00 -14.71 11.61
N THR A 76 -4.70 -15.03 10.34
CA THR A 76 -4.12 -14.06 9.39
C THR A 76 -5.09 -12.92 9.08
N VAL A 77 -6.37 -13.24 8.82
CA VAL A 77 -7.40 -12.22 8.55
C VAL A 77 -7.61 -11.33 9.77
N ASP A 78 -7.68 -11.90 10.97
CA ASP A 78 -7.88 -11.13 12.20
C ASP A 78 -6.69 -10.20 12.47
N TYR A 79 -5.45 -10.70 12.32
CA TYR A 79 -4.24 -9.89 12.38
C TYR A 79 -4.25 -8.73 11.37
N LEU A 80 -4.64 -9.00 10.12
CA LEU A 80 -4.71 -7.97 9.09
C LEU A 80 -5.78 -6.91 9.37
N ARG A 81 -6.92 -7.31 9.93
CA ARG A 81 -7.96 -6.37 10.37
C ARG A 81 -7.47 -5.45 11.48
N GLU A 82 -6.80 -5.99 12.50
CA GLU A 82 -6.21 -5.21 13.58
C GLU A 82 -5.15 -4.22 13.07
N ARG A 83 -4.36 -4.64 12.08
CA ARG A 83 -3.29 -3.83 11.49
C ARG A 83 -3.81 -2.73 10.56
N GLU A 84 -4.76 -3.05 9.67
CA GLU A 84 -5.16 -2.17 8.56
C GLU A 84 -6.45 -1.38 8.85
N LEU A 85 -7.35 -1.87 9.71
CA LEU A 85 -8.66 -1.25 9.97
C LEU A 85 -8.69 -0.34 11.22
N VAL A 86 -7.53 0.06 11.75
CA VAL A 86 -7.44 0.93 12.95
C VAL A 86 -8.30 2.18 12.85
N THR A 87 -8.30 2.84 11.68
CA THR A 87 -9.18 3.99 11.40
C THR A 87 -10.33 3.65 10.46
N SER A 88 -10.45 2.39 10.02
CA SER A 88 -11.40 1.94 8.99
C SER A 88 -11.32 2.71 7.66
N VAL A 89 -10.17 3.36 7.39
CA VAL A 89 -9.90 4.06 6.13
C VAL A 89 -9.86 3.12 4.92
N TYR A 90 -9.58 1.84 5.14
CA TYR A 90 -9.61 0.82 4.10
C TYR A 90 -10.85 -0.07 4.19
N LEU A 91 -11.25 -0.57 3.03
CA LEU A 91 -12.28 -1.57 2.86
C LEU A 91 -11.63 -2.91 2.53
N GLU A 92 -11.98 -3.94 3.30
CA GLU A 92 -11.60 -5.32 3.02
C GLU A 92 -12.29 -5.80 1.72
N ARG A 93 -11.51 -6.33 0.77
CA ARG A 93 -12.02 -6.80 -0.52
C ARG A 93 -11.34 -8.08 -0.95
N HIS A 94 -12.14 -8.98 -1.52
CA HIS A 94 -11.61 -10.12 -2.28
C HIS A 94 -11.56 -9.76 -3.76
N VAL A 95 -10.37 -9.76 -4.33
CA VAL A 95 -10.11 -9.30 -5.69
C VAL A 95 -9.46 -10.41 -6.54
N ARG A 96 -9.77 -10.42 -7.84
CA ARG A 96 -9.09 -11.31 -8.78
C ARG A 96 -7.70 -10.76 -9.05
N THR A 97 -6.69 -11.61 -8.85
CA THR A 97 -5.28 -11.24 -8.95
C THR A 97 -4.56 -12.23 -9.85
N THR A 98 -3.77 -11.72 -10.79
CA THR A 98 -2.94 -12.55 -11.68
C THR A 98 -1.55 -12.70 -11.07
N LEU A 99 -1.14 -13.93 -10.82
CA LEU A 99 0.20 -14.26 -10.35
C LEU A 99 1.21 -14.22 -11.50
N ALA A 100 2.49 -14.03 -11.19
CA ALA A 100 3.55 -13.94 -12.20
C ALA A 100 3.75 -15.26 -12.98
N ASP A 101 3.32 -16.39 -12.44
CA ASP A 101 3.32 -17.70 -13.11
C ASP A 101 2.08 -17.95 -14.00
N GLY A 102 1.20 -16.95 -14.13
CA GLY A 102 0.01 -17.00 -14.98
C GLY A 102 -1.26 -17.49 -14.28
N ARG A 103 -1.18 -18.00 -13.04
CA ARG A 103 -2.38 -18.37 -12.26
C ARG A 103 -3.24 -17.13 -11.98
N SER A 104 -4.56 -17.32 -11.95
CA SER A 104 -5.52 -16.30 -11.52
C SER A 104 -6.16 -16.74 -10.21
N VAL A 105 -5.95 -15.98 -9.14
CA VAL A 105 -6.44 -16.32 -7.78
C VAL A 105 -7.38 -15.25 -7.23
N ARG A 106 -8.17 -15.60 -6.21
CA ARG A 106 -8.95 -14.63 -5.44
C ARG A 106 -8.20 -14.30 -4.16
N ALA A 107 -7.75 -13.05 -4.02
CA ALA A 107 -6.95 -12.60 -2.90
C ALA A 107 -7.68 -11.55 -2.06
N LEU A 108 -7.53 -11.63 -0.75
CA LEU A 108 -7.89 -10.60 0.20
C LEU A 108 -6.93 -9.41 0.07
N THR A 109 -7.46 -8.21 0.05
CA THR A 109 -6.67 -6.98 0.11
C THR A 109 -7.50 -5.85 0.73
N TYR A 110 -6.84 -4.72 0.97
CA TYR A 110 -7.44 -3.54 1.59
C TYR A 110 -7.37 -2.37 0.62
N VAL A 111 -8.51 -1.86 0.18
CA VAL A 111 -8.60 -0.74 -0.78
C VAL A 111 -9.09 0.51 -0.08
N ILE A 112 -8.70 1.69 -0.54
CA ILE A 112 -9.13 2.95 0.09
C ILE A 112 -10.66 3.11 0.03
N ASP A 113 -11.28 3.45 1.16
CA ASP A 113 -12.64 3.98 1.15
C ASP A 113 -12.61 5.44 0.70
N ARG A 114 -13.15 5.69 -0.51
CA ARG A 114 -13.23 7.05 -1.06
C ARG A 114 -14.24 7.96 -0.34
N ALA A 115 -15.12 7.40 0.49
CA ALA A 115 -16.04 8.18 1.33
C ALA A 115 -15.40 8.59 2.67
N HIS A 116 -14.24 8.04 3.01
CA HIS A 116 -13.60 8.28 4.30
C HIS A 116 -12.91 9.67 4.35
N PRO A 117 -12.98 10.41 5.46
CA PRO A 117 -12.34 11.72 5.60
C PRO A 117 -10.82 11.75 5.39
N GLN A 118 -10.15 10.60 5.53
CA GLN A 118 -8.72 10.46 5.27
C GLN A 118 -8.37 10.22 3.80
N TYR A 119 -9.36 10.03 2.91
CA TYR A 119 -9.07 9.91 1.48
C TYR A 119 -8.56 11.24 0.93
N ALA A 120 -7.34 11.24 0.40
CA ALA A 120 -6.69 12.44 -0.12
C ALA A 120 -7.11 12.79 -1.56
N GLY A 121 -7.91 11.94 -2.23
CA GLY A 121 -8.22 12.12 -3.64
C GLY A 121 -7.09 11.67 -4.56
N ALA A 122 -7.23 12.06 -5.84
CA ALA A 122 -6.13 11.99 -6.79
C ALA A 122 -5.27 13.24 -6.59
N VAL A 123 -4.03 13.04 -6.13
CA VAL A 123 -3.03 14.09 -5.97
C VAL A 123 -2.03 14.03 -7.12
N THR A 124 -1.59 15.19 -7.59
CA THR A 124 -0.48 15.30 -8.54
C THR A 124 0.86 14.93 -7.89
N VAL A 125 1.91 14.78 -8.71
CA VAL A 125 3.26 14.50 -8.19
C VAL A 125 3.73 15.65 -7.32
N GLU A 126 3.48 16.88 -7.76
CA GLU A 126 3.91 18.12 -7.12
C GLU A 126 3.18 18.34 -5.79
N GLU A 127 1.86 18.18 -5.77
CA GLU A 127 1.06 18.27 -4.54
C GLU A 127 1.48 17.19 -3.53
N ALA A 128 1.69 15.95 -4.00
CA ALA A 128 2.14 14.87 -3.13
C ALA A 128 3.52 15.15 -2.55
N ALA A 129 4.46 15.65 -3.35
CA ALA A 129 5.80 16.02 -2.91
C ALA A 129 5.76 17.13 -1.84
N GLN A 130 5.00 18.20 -2.08
CA GLN A 130 4.85 19.31 -1.12
C GLN A 130 4.27 18.85 0.22
N ILE A 131 3.22 18.03 0.21
CA ILE A 131 2.60 17.51 1.44
C ILE A 131 3.60 16.61 2.18
N VAL A 132 4.25 15.69 1.46
CA VAL A 132 5.18 14.73 2.06
C VAL A 132 6.41 15.44 2.64
N GLU A 133 6.99 16.41 1.95
CA GLU A 133 8.20 17.13 2.35
C GLU A 133 8.07 17.78 3.73
N GLY A 134 6.92 18.41 4.00
CA GLY A 134 6.67 19.09 5.27
C GLY A 134 6.25 18.17 6.42
N ALA A 135 5.83 16.92 6.15
CA ALA A 135 5.12 16.11 7.15
C ALA A 135 6.05 15.20 7.98
N VAL A 136 5.82 15.22 9.30
CA VAL A 136 6.50 14.35 10.27
C VAL A 136 5.47 13.86 11.27
N GLY A 137 5.45 12.55 11.52
CA GLY A 137 4.60 11.94 12.53
C GLY A 137 5.38 11.08 13.51
N ARG A 138 4.66 10.34 14.36
CA ARG A 138 5.23 9.46 15.41
C ARG A 138 6.21 8.42 14.88
N SER A 139 6.03 7.95 13.64
CA SER A 139 6.91 6.96 13.01
C SER A 139 8.05 7.60 12.20
N GLY A 140 8.24 8.91 12.33
CA GLY A 140 9.29 9.69 11.69
C GLY A 140 8.82 10.46 10.45
N PRO A 141 9.75 11.08 9.70
CA PRO A 141 9.44 11.92 8.55
C PRO A 141 8.72 11.16 7.43
N ASN A 142 7.75 11.80 6.78
CA ASN A 142 7.08 11.22 5.62
C ASN A 142 7.99 11.07 4.39
N PRO A 143 8.98 11.96 4.11
CA PRO A 143 9.90 11.78 2.99
C PRO A 143 10.68 10.46 3.10
N VAL A 144 11.13 10.13 4.31
CA VAL A 144 11.83 8.86 4.60
C VAL A 144 10.92 7.67 4.32
N TYR A 145 9.63 7.76 4.64
CA TYR A 145 8.66 6.71 4.31
C TYR A 145 8.53 6.48 2.80
N VAL A 146 8.44 7.56 2.01
CA VAL A 146 8.33 7.46 0.54
C VAL A 146 9.63 6.90 -0.04
N ALA A 147 10.79 7.40 0.39
CA ALA A 147 12.09 6.92 -0.07
C ALA A 147 12.28 5.42 0.22
N ASN A 148 11.98 4.98 1.45
CA ASN A 148 12.08 3.56 1.83
C ASN A 148 11.08 2.68 1.05
N THR A 149 9.87 3.20 0.81
CA THR A 149 8.87 2.49 -0.01
C THR A 149 9.38 2.27 -1.43
N VAL A 150 9.95 3.30 -2.07
CA VAL A 150 10.53 3.20 -3.42
C VAL A 150 11.72 2.22 -3.42
N ALA A 151 12.58 2.27 -2.41
CA ALA A 151 13.71 1.34 -2.29
C ALA A 151 13.23 -0.11 -2.21
N HIS A 152 12.29 -0.42 -1.32
CA HIS A 152 11.74 -1.78 -1.20
C HIS A 152 11.03 -2.26 -2.46
N LEU A 153 10.31 -1.38 -3.17
CA LEU A 153 9.71 -1.74 -4.46
C LEU A 153 10.77 -2.16 -5.47
N ARG A 154 11.88 -1.41 -5.55
CA ARG A 154 13.00 -1.73 -6.46
C ARG A 154 13.69 -3.04 -6.08
N GLU A 155 13.90 -3.31 -4.80
CA GLU A 155 14.50 -4.55 -4.30
C GLU A 155 13.72 -5.80 -4.74
N ILE A 156 12.40 -5.71 -4.82
CA ILE A 156 11.53 -6.80 -5.28
C ILE A 156 11.19 -6.73 -6.79
N GLY A 157 11.90 -5.90 -7.55
CA GLY A 157 11.75 -5.80 -9.01
C GLY A 157 10.50 -5.05 -9.48
N ILE A 158 9.87 -4.25 -8.62
CA ILE A 158 8.70 -3.42 -8.97
C ILE A 158 9.15 -1.99 -9.23
N ARG A 159 8.83 -1.48 -10.44
CA ARG A 159 8.96 -0.06 -10.79
C ARG A 159 7.59 0.61 -10.69
N ASP A 160 7.52 1.69 -9.92
CA ASP A 160 6.34 2.51 -9.75
C ASP A 160 6.69 3.96 -10.12
N HIS A 161 6.54 4.29 -11.40
CA HIS A 161 7.05 5.55 -11.95
C HIS A 161 6.45 6.77 -11.29
N TRP A 162 5.17 6.73 -10.91
CA TRP A 162 4.53 7.86 -10.24
C TRP A 162 5.13 8.10 -8.85
N LEU A 163 5.30 7.04 -8.05
CA LEU A 163 5.91 7.16 -6.73
C LEU A 163 7.39 7.56 -6.81
N GLU A 164 8.10 7.08 -7.84
CA GLU A 164 9.48 7.49 -8.13
C GLU A 164 9.57 8.98 -8.48
N SER A 165 8.64 9.51 -9.27
CA SER A 165 8.57 10.94 -9.57
C SER A 165 8.30 11.76 -8.31
N VAL A 166 7.42 11.31 -7.41
CA VAL A 166 7.19 11.98 -6.11
C VAL A 166 8.47 12.00 -5.28
N ALA A 167 9.16 10.87 -5.16
CA ALA A 167 10.42 10.78 -4.42
C ALA A 167 11.50 11.74 -4.99
N SER A 168 11.61 11.81 -6.32
CA SER A 168 12.54 12.74 -6.98
C SER A 168 12.18 14.21 -6.77
N ALA A 169 10.90 14.57 -6.82
CA ALA A 169 10.44 15.94 -6.60
C ALA A 169 10.73 16.42 -5.17
N ILE A 170 10.59 15.54 -4.16
CA ILE A 170 10.96 15.87 -2.76
C ILE A 170 12.45 16.19 -2.63
N THR A 171 13.33 15.44 -3.32
CA THR A 171 14.78 15.71 -3.27
C THR A 171 15.15 17.01 -3.97
N ALA A 172 14.43 17.40 -5.02
CA ALA A 172 14.69 18.63 -5.77
C ALA A 172 14.31 19.91 -5.00
N ASN A 173 13.31 19.84 -4.12
CA ASN A 173 12.87 20.99 -3.32
C ASN A 173 13.71 21.23 -2.06
N GLY A 174 14.42 20.20 -1.58
CA GLY A 174 15.28 20.27 -0.39
C GLY A 174 16.74 20.66 -0.66
N ALA A 175 17.10 20.96 -1.92
CA ALA A 175 18.42 21.42 -2.36
C ALA A 175 18.41 22.94 -2.62
#